data_AF-A0A4R4LVB7-F1
#
_entry.id   AF-A0A4R4LVB7-F1
#
_cell.length_a   1.000
_cell.length_b   1.000
_cell.length_c   1.000
_cell.angle_alpha   90.00
_cell.angle_beta   90.00
_cell.angle_gamma   90.00
#
_symmetry.space_group_name_H-M   'P 1'
#
loop_
_entity.id
_entity.type
_entity.pdbx_description
1 polymer ?
#
loop_
_entity_poly.entity_id
_entity_poly.type
_entity_poly.pdbx_seq_one_letter_code
_entity_poly.pdbx_strand_id
1 'polypeptide(L)'
;MSLPTYEQAWESARDERPFSNGTEGYAWLDNWCGRCINDKPARDGRDDEGCPLILVSLMGRTPIEWIEKRDPESGLVRLGDSYHCMYFRDEDDGGDPEPTPIPDPPGQLTLTPREPHERARMLTSYPEPVKAGGGS
;
A
#
# COMPACT_ATOMS: atom_id res chain seq x y z
N MET A 1 6.54 -1.99 1.78
CA MET A 1 6.88 -0.56 1.60
C MET A 1 6.51 0.15 2.90
N SER A 2 7.35 1.04 3.41
CA SER A 2 7.08 1.84 4.61
C SER A 2 6.40 3.15 4.25
N LEU A 3 5.59 3.69 5.15
CA LEU A 3 4.99 5.02 5.00
C LEU A 3 6.11 6.08 4.82
N PRO A 4 6.00 7.01 3.85
CA PRO A 4 7.01 8.05 3.67
C PRO A 4 6.95 9.09 4.79
N THR A 5 8.05 9.80 5.00
CA THR A 5 8.09 10.99 5.88
C THR A 5 7.33 12.16 5.26
N TYR A 6 7.02 13.18 6.06
CA TYR A 6 6.37 14.40 5.57
C TYR A 6 7.15 15.06 4.44
N GLU A 7 8.48 15.20 4.59
CA GLU A 7 9.34 15.84 3.62
C GLU A 7 9.34 15.07 2.29
N GLN A 8 9.46 13.75 2.33
CA GLN A 8 9.41 12.89 1.15
C GLN A 8 8.05 12.97 0.43
N ALA A 9 6.97 12.94 1.20
CA ALA A 9 5.62 13.06 0.67
C ALA A 9 5.38 14.45 0.06
N TRP A 10 5.88 15.51 0.70
CA TRP A 10 5.76 16.89 0.23
C TRP A 10 6.50 17.14 -1.09
N GLU A 11 7.73 16.63 -1.21
CA GLU A 11 8.58 16.80 -2.39
C GLU A 11 8.03 16.05 -3.61
N SER A 12 7.44 14.87 -3.40
CA SER A 12 6.90 14.03 -4.46
C SER A 12 5.43 14.29 -4.81
N ALA A 13 4.72 15.04 -3.96
CA ALA A 13 3.30 15.33 -4.15
C ALA A 13 3.04 16.17 -5.40
N ARG A 14 1.87 15.95 -5.99
CA ARG A 14 1.34 16.77 -7.07
C ARG A 14 0.90 18.11 -6.49
N ASP A 15 1.27 19.19 -7.18
CA ASP A 15 0.93 20.57 -6.81
C ASP A 15 -0.51 20.93 -7.21
N GLU A 16 -1.46 20.11 -6.75
CA GLU A 16 -2.89 20.27 -6.98
C GLU A 16 -3.67 19.82 -5.74
N ARG A 17 -4.82 20.44 -5.51
CA ARG A 17 -5.72 20.04 -4.42
C ARG A 17 -6.40 18.72 -4.77
N PRO A 18 -6.47 17.75 -3.84
CA PRO A 18 -7.10 16.47 -4.11
C PRO A 18 -8.63 16.56 -4.24
N PHE A 19 -9.25 17.53 -3.59
CA PHE A 19 -10.71 17.65 -3.54
C PHE A 19 -11.17 19.01 -4.04
N SER A 20 -12.35 19.02 -4.67
CA SER A 20 -12.95 20.25 -5.19
C SER A 20 -13.50 21.15 -4.09
N ASN A 21 -13.86 20.57 -2.93
CA ASN A 21 -14.38 21.29 -1.77
C ASN A 21 -14.18 20.49 -0.47
N GLY A 22 -14.48 21.14 0.66
CA GLY A 22 -14.35 20.53 1.99
C GLY A 22 -15.27 19.32 2.21
N THR A 23 -16.49 19.32 1.67
CA THR A 23 -17.43 18.19 1.81
C THR A 23 -16.87 16.92 1.20
N GLU A 24 -16.28 17.03 0.00
CA GLU A 24 -15.63 15.91 -0.67
C GLU A 24 -14.41 15.40 0.13
N GLY A 25 -13.59 16.34 0.63
CA GLY A 25 -12.45 16.01 1.46
C GLY A 25 -12.83 15.30 2.75
N TYR A 26 -13.81 15.82 3.49
CA TYR A 26 -14.31 15.17 4.72
C TYR A 26 -14.91 13.80 4.43
N ALA A 27 -15.72 13.65 3.39
CA ALA A 27 -16.30 12.37 3.03
C ALA A 27 -15.22 11.31 2.72
N TRP A 28 -14.15 11.70 2.03
CA TRP A 28 -13.04 10.80 1.75
C TRP A 28 -12.20 10.50 3.01
N LEU A 29 -11.87 11.53 3.79
CA LEU A 29 -11.10 11.36 5.03
C LEU A 29 -11.85 10.46 6.03
N ASP A 30 -13.16 10.62 6.22
CA ASP A 30 -13.94 9.74 7.09
C ASP A 30 -13.94 8.29 6.59
N ASN A 31 -14.10 8.08 5.27
CA ASN A 31 -14.19 6.74 4.69
C ASN A 31 -12.84 5.99 4.70
N TRP A 32 -11.72 6.70 4.75
CA TRP A 32 -10.38 6.12 4.66
C TRP A 32 -9.55 6.38 5.92
N CYS A 33 -9.23 7.64 6.21
CA CYS A 33 -8.37 8.02 7.31
C CYS A 33 -9.02 7.83 8.69
N GLY A 34 -10.35 8.00 8.77
CA GLY A 34 -11.14 7.81 9.99
C GLY A 34 -11.05 6.41 10.61
N ARG A 35 -10.60 5.42 9.83
CA ARG A 35 -10.39 4.01 10.25
C ARG A 35 -8.98 3.50 9.94
N CYS A 36 -8.07 4.37 9.53
CA CYS A 36 -6.71 3.96 9.16
C CYS A 36 -5.81 3.92 10.41
N ILE A 37 -5.01 2.85 10.55
CA ILE A 37 -4.06 2.71 11.67
C ILE A 37 -2.97 3.79 11.66
N ASN A 38 -2.56 4.26 10.47
CA ASN A 38 -1.51 5.26 10.32
C ASN A 38 -1.95 6.65 10.82
N ASP A 39 -3.26 6.91 10.87
CA ASP A 39 -3.80 8.19 11.36
C ASP A 39 -4.41 8.08 12.77
N LYS A 40 -4.55 6.86 13.28
CA LYS A 40 -5.06 6.60 14.63
C LYS A 40 -4.37 7.43 15.72
N PRO A 41 -3.03 7.60 15.74
CA PRO A 41 -2.39 8.42 16.77
C PRO A 41 -2.93 9.84 16.85
N ALA A 42 -3.12 10.52 15.71
CA ALA A 42 -3.69 11.87 15.67
C ALA A 42 -5.16 11.87 16.14
N ARG A 43 -5.97 10.88 15.73
CA ARG A 43 -7.35 10.73 16.22
C ARG A 43 -7.43 10.51 17.74
N ASP A 44 -6.40 9.90 18.33
CA ASP A 44 -6.27 9.67 19.78
C ASP A 44 -5.59 10.86 20.51
N GLY A 45 -5.32 11.99 19.83
CA GLY A 45 -4.80 13.23 20.40
C GLY A 45 -3.28 13.41 20.33
N ARG A 46 -2.58 12.57 19.55
CA ARG A 46 -1.13 12.67 19.27
C ARG A 46 -0.91 13.19 17.86
N ASP A 47 -1.22 14.48 17.67
CA ASP A 47 -1.26 15.12 16.35
C ASP A 47 0.08 15.08 15.60
N ASP A 48 1.20 15.01 16.32
CA ASP A 48 2.56 14.90 15.77
C ASP A 48 2.91 13.50 15.25
N GLU A 49 2.12 12.50 15.59
CA GLU A 49 2.26 11.10 15.15
C GLU A 49 1.23 10.70 14.07
N GLY A 50 0.51 11.68 13.51
CA GLY A 50 -0.49 11.47 12.46
C GLY A 50 0.10 11.04 11.11
N CYS A 51 -0.76 10.64 10.18
CA CYS A 51 -0.32 10.22 8.86
C CYS A 51 0.21 11.44 8.05
N PRO A 52 1.48 11.45 7.61
CA PRO A 52 2.06 12.59 6.90
C PRO A 52 1.36 12.87 5.56
N LEU A 53 0.78 11.86 4.93
CA LEU A 53 0.04 12.02 3.68
C LEU A 53 -1.22 12.88 3.85
N ILE A 54 -1.88 12.79 5.01
CA ILE A 54 -3.05 13.61 5.31
C ILE A 54 -2.62 15.06 5.48
N LEU A 55 -1.53 15.31 6.22
CA LEU A 55 -1.00 16.66 6.37
C LEU A 55 -0.65 17.30 5.02
N VAL A 56 -0.01 16.55 4.11
CA VAL A 56 0.26 17.02 2.74
C VAL A 56 -1.04 17.41 2.01
N SER A 57 -2.11 16.60 2.16
CA SER A 57 -3.42 16.90 1.57
C SER A 57 -4.09 18.14 2.14
N LEU A 58 -4.01 18.34 3.46
CA LEU A 58 -4.54 19.52 4.15
C LEU A 58 -3.79 20.79 3.77
N MET A 59 -2.50 20.66 3.44
CA MET A 59 -1.67 21.75 2.93
C MET A 59 -1.89 22.03 1.43
N GLY A 60 -2.84 21.34 0.79
CA GLY A 60 -3.31 21.64 -0.56
C GLY A 60 -2.56 20.93 -1.68
N ARG A 61 -1.85 19.84 -1.37
CA ARG A 61 -1.13 19.01 -2.35
C ARG A 61 -1.66 17.58 -2.37
N THR A 62 -1.59 16.91 -3.52
CA THR A 62 -2.08 15.53 -3.63
C THR A 62 -0.92 14.56 -3.53
N PRO A 63 -0.86 13.69 -2.49
CA PRO A 63 0.16 12.66 -2.39
C PRO A 63 0.19 11.75 -3.62
N ILE A 64 1.39 11.31 -4.03
CA ILE A 64 1.53 10.39 -5.17
C ILE A 64 1.01 8.98 -4.83
N GLU A 65 0.91 8.70 -3.54
CA GLU A 65 0.35 7.47 -2.96
C GLU A 65 -1.15 7.33 -3.15
N TRP A 66 -1.83 8.41 -3.53
CA TRP A 66 -3.27 8.44 -3.74
C TRP A 66 -3.58 8.23 -5.21
N ILE A 67 -4.01 7.02 -5.53
CA ILE A 67 -4.37 6.62 -6.89
C ILE A 67 -5.82 7.05 -7.15
N GLU A 68 -6.03 7.91 -8.13
CA GLU A 68 -7.37 8.38 -8.48
C GLU A 68 -8.24 7.21 -8.93
N LYS A 69 -9.45 7.13 -8.38
CA LYS A 69 -10.47 6.17 -8.76
C LYS A 69 -11.56 6.88 -9.54
N ARG A 70 -11.79 6.41 -10.75
CA ARG A 70 -12.93 6.78 -11.58
C ARG A 70 -13.79 5.56 -11.78
N ASP A 71 -15.10 5.74 -11.69
CA ASP A 71 -16.03 4.69 -12.02
C ASP A 71 -15.85 4.29 -13.50
N PRO A 72 -15.65 3.01 -13.81
CA PRO A 72 -15.34 2.58 -15.18
C PRO A 72 -16.51 2.74 -16.15
N GLU A 73 -17.75 2.79 -15.67
CA GLU A 73 -18.94 2.94 -16.52
C GLU A 73 -19.27 4.41 -16.81
N SER A 74 -19.23 5.26 -15.78
CA SER A 74 -19.60 6.68 -15.87
C SER A 74 -18.40 7.62 -16.04
N GLY A 75 -17.18 7.18 -15.74
CA GLY A 75 -15.97 8.02 -15.71
C GLY A 75 -15.95 9.04 -14.57
N LEU A 76 -16.98 9.05 -13.72
CA LEU A 76 -17.15 10.02 -12.64
C LEU A 76 -16.44 9.57 -11.36
N VAL A 77 -16.03 10.56 -10.58
CA VAL A 77 -15.48 10.39 -9.25
C VAL A 77 -16.63 10.17 -8.27
N ARG A 78 -16.57 9.11 -7.46
CA ARG A 78 -17.56 8.86 -6.40
C ARG A 78 -17.18 9.62 -5.14
N LEU A 79 -18.17 10.29 -4.54
CA LEU A 79 -18.00 10.96 -3.26
C LEU A 79 -17.53 9.94 -2.19
N GLY A 80 -16.40 10.22 -1.53
CA GLY A 80 -15.82 9.35 -0.52
C GLY A 80 -14.93 8.20 -1.06
N ASP A 81 -14.89 7.94 -2.36
CA ASP A 81 -14.03 6.90 -2.99
C ASP A 81 -13.25 7.48 -4.19
N SER A 82 -12.90 8.76 -4.11
CA SER A 82 -12.18 9.48 -5.18
C SER A 82 -10.73 9.04 -5.35
N TYR A 83 -10.10 8.56 -4.28
CA TYR A 83 -8.75 8.00 -4.29
C TYR A 83 -8.66 6.70 -3.51
N HIS A 84 -7.72 5.85 -3.91
CA HIS A 84 -7.22 4.74 -3.12
C HIS A 84 -5.80 5.04 -2.63
N CYS A 85 -5.57 5.00 -1.32
CA CYS A 85 -4.24 5.19 -0.74
C CYS A 85 -3.51 3.85 -0.66
N MET A 86 -2.30 3.77 -1.25
CA MET A 86 -1.47 2.54 -1.23
C MET A 86 -1.08 2.09 0.19
N TYR A 87 -1.06 3.01 1.15
CA TYR A 87 -0.68 2.76 2.53
C TYR A 87 -1.89 2.61 3.48
N PHE A 88 -3.11 2.68 2.96
CA PHE A 88 -4.28 2.47 3.79
C PHE A 88 -4.24 1.09 4.45
N ARG A 89 -4.45 1.04 5.77
CA ARG A 89 -4.58 -0.18 6.56
C ARG A 89 -5.70 0.05 7.56
N ASP A 90 -6.74 -0.75 7.44
CA ASP A 90 -7.86 -0.67 8.37
C ASP A 90 -7.38 -1.03 9.79
N GLU A 91 -7.91 -0.37 10.81
CA GLU A 91 -7.61 -0.71 12.20
C GLU A 91 -8.22 -2.06 12.62
N ASP A 92 -9.26 -2.53 11.92
CA ASP A 92 -9.90 -3.84 12.10
C ASP A 92 -9.34 -4.92 11.14
N ASP A 93 -8.46 -4.56 10.19
CA ASP A 93 -7.66 -5.52 9.43
C ASP A 93 -6.62 -6.13 10.40
N GLY A 94 -7.08 -7.06 11.24
CA GLY A 94 -6.25 -7.77 12.21
C GLY A 94 -4.95 -8.23 11.56
N GLY A 95 -3.83 -7.98 12.25
CA GLY A 95 -2.48 -8.21 11.71
C GLY A 95 -2.41 -9.55 10.99
N ASP A 96 -2.08 -9.49 9.70
CA ASP A 96 -2.02 -10.63 8.79
C ASP A 96 -1.37 -11.80 9.54
N PRO A 97 -2.13 -12.84 9.95
CA PRO A 97 -1.50 -13.98 10.59
C PRO A 97 -0.52 -14.50 9.55
N GLU A 98 0.76 -14.68 9.93
CA GLU A 98 1.73 -15.29 9.02
C GLU A 98 1.04 -16.48 8.33
N PRO A 99 1.02 -16.52 6.99
CA PRO A 99 0.26 -17.54 6.28
C PRO A 99 0.71 -18.91 6.75
N THR A 100 -0.13 -19.56 7.57
CA THR A 100 0.18 -20.90 8.07
C THR A 100 -0.05 -21.88 6.94
N PRO A 101 0.86 -22.85 6.71
CA PRO A 101 0.66 -23.85 5.67
C PRO A 101 -0.66 -24.60 5.89
N ILE A 102 -1.50 -24.65 4.85
CA ILE A 102 -2.70 -25.50 4.86
C ILE A 102 -2.23 -26.96 4.96
N PRO A 103 -2.75 -27.76 5.90
CA PRO A 103 -2.43 -29.20 5.97
C PRO A 103 -2.85 -29.91 4.68
N ASP A 104 -2.03 -30.85 4.21
CA ASP A 104 -2.35 -31.62 3.01
C ASP A 104 -3.67 -32.40 3.20
N PRO A 105 -4.65 -32.30 2.26
CA PRO A 105 -5.90 -33.03 2.37
C PRO A 105 -5.67 -34.55 2.26
N PRO A 106 -6.43 -35.37 3.01
CA PRO A 106 -6.24 -36.81 3.03
C PRO A 106 -6.48 -37.43 1.65
N GLY A 107 -5.54 -38.28 1.21
CA GLY A 107 -5.61 -38.98 -0.08
C GLY A 107 -4.92 -38.28 -1.25
N GLN A 108 -4.43 -37.05 -1.05
CA GLN A 108 -3.56 -36.39 -2.00
C GLN A 108 -2.11 -36.78 -1.70
N LEU A 109 -1.45 -37.49 -2.62
CA LEU A 109 -0.01 -37.72 -2.53
C LEU A 109 0.71 -36.37 -2.65
N THR A 110 1.74 -36.13 -1.83
CA THR A 110 2.59 -34.94 -1.93
C THR A 110 3.29 -34.91 -3.29
N LEU A 111 3.15 -33.79 -4.02
CA LEU A 111 3.79 -33.57 -5.32
C LEU A 111 5.32 -33.68 -5.25
N THR A 112 5.91 -33.33 -4.10
CA THR A 112 7.32 -33.58 -3.69
C THR A 112 7.43 -33.40 -2.16
N PRO A 113 8.40 -34.06 -1.47
CA PRO A 113 8.68 -33.78 -0.06
C PRO A 113 9.03 -32.31 0.15
N ARG A 114 8.60 -31.73 1.27
CA ARG A 114 8.69 -30.29 1.54
C ARG A 114 10.08 -29.91 2.05
N GLU A 115 10.75 -30.81 2.77
CA GLU A 115 12.04 -30.63 3.45
C GLU A 115 13.15 -30.00 2.57
N PRO A 116 13.29 -30.32 1.27
CA PRO A 116 14.29 -29.68 0.40
C PRO A 116 13.99 -28.21 0.07
N HIS A 117 12.78 -27.72 0.35
CA HIS A 117 12.24 -26.44 -0.10
C HIS A 117 11.88 -25.46 1.03
N GLU A 118 12.05 -25.85 2.29
CA GLU A 118 11.76 -24.99 3.46
C GLU A 118 12.80 -23.90 3.71
N ARG A 119 13.87 -23.86 2.93
CA ARG A 119 14.89 -22.80 3.03
C ARG A 119 14.34 -21.53 2.38
N ALA A 120 14.56 -20.38 3.03
CA ALA A 120 14.31 -19.08 2.45
C ALA A 120 15.00 -18.97 1.08
N ARG A 121 14.20 -18.90 0.01
CA ARG A 121 14.71 -18.63 -1.34
C ARG A 121 15.00 -17.13 -1.44
N MET A 122 16.25 -16.74 -1.23
CA MET A 122 16.72 -15.46 -1.74
C MET A 122 16.71 -15.54 -3.27
N LEU A 123 16.10 -14.56 -3.94
CA LEU A 123 16.31 -14.35 -5.37
C LEU A 123 17.80 -14.10 -5.59
N THR A 124 18.55 -15.13 -6.01
CA THR A 124 19.96 -14.97 -6.36
C THR A 124 20.04 -14.13 -7.63
N SER A 125 20.98 -13.20 -7.69
CA SER A 125 21.28 -12.46 -8.91
C SER A 125 21.59 -13.41 -10.06
N TYR A 126 21.16 -13.03 -11.26
CA TYR A 126 21.38 -13.75 -12.52
C TYR A 126 22.87 -14.12 -12.67
N PRO A 127 23.23 -15.38 -12.98
CA PRO A 127 24.62 -15.73 -13.24
C PRO A 127 25.12 -15.03 -14.51
N GLU A 128 26.36 -14.51 -14.49
CA GLU A 128 26.95 -13.82 -15.63
C GLU A 128 27.04 -14.73 -16.88
N PRO A 129 26.88 -14.17 -18.10
CA PRO A 129 26.97 -14.95 -19.32
C PRO A 129 28.38 -15.55 -19.49
N VAL A 130 28.43 -16.85 -19.73
CA VAL A 130 29.65 -17.58 -20.09
C VAL A 130 30.22 -16.99 -21.39
N LYS A 131 31.46 -16.49 -21.36
CA LYS A 131 32.17 -16.04 -22.56
C LYS A 131 32.29 -17.21 -23.53
N ALA A 132 31.70 -17.07 -24.71
CA ALA A 132 31.87 -18.01 -25.81
C ALA A 132 33.36 -18.08 -26.20
N GLY A 133 34.01 -19.19 -25.88
CA GLY A 133 35.35 -19.50 -26.38
C GLY A 133 35.28 -19.71 -27.89
N GLY A 134 35.97 -18.84 -28.63
CA GLY A 134 36.17 -18.99 -30.07
C GLY A 134 37.02 -20.22 -30.37
N GLY A 135 36.48 -21.15 -31.15
CA GLY A 135 37.24 -22.22 -31.78
C GLY A 135 37.95 -21.68 -33.02
N SER A 136 39.26 -21.88 -33.09
CA SER A 136 40.03 -21.92 -34.34
C SER A 136 40.08 -23.35 -34.86
#